data_AF-A0A352JPU8-F1
#
_entry.id   AF-A0A352JPU8-F1
#
_cell.length_a   1.000
_cell.length_b   1.000
_cell.length_c   1.000
_cell.angle_alpha   90.00
_cell.angle_beta   90.00
_cell.angle_gamma   90.00
#
_symmetry.space_group_name_H-M   'P 1'
#
loop_
_entity.id
_entity.type
_entity.pdbx_description
1 polymer ?
#
loop_
_entity_poly.entity_id
_entity_poly.type
_entity_poly.pdbx_seq_one_letter_code
_entity_poly.pdbx_strand_id
1 'polypeptide(L)'
;IERDSLDIAVELTEPGPTDSLGSVPHGLATITKYFWGTLEIIGQDTSGEVWQRVRLSKPFVMKGTISALFEKVGFDYNSRRGWRLTQLSDAVYVPQGQGQGLPAPQIEIRSSDSFYRINPARKFLRYIPEFAPGESVTVTVSMSDTTNIIKMRYPYWSGFATTELPRIGDTYSGGFIFPRNEDYGHLLIDAVTGSAVSDTIRYRPNAIGVTYRIR
;
A
#
# COMPACT_ATOMS: atom_id res chain seq x y z
N ILE A 1 -22.23 -14.88 2.15
CA ILE A 1 -21.83 -13.45 1.98
C ILE A 1 -20.98 -13.12 3.20
N GLU A 2 -19.67 -13.33 3.11
CA GLU A 2 -18.75 -12.93 4.17
C GLU A 2 -18.56 -11.41 4.08
N ARG A 3 -18.76 -10.73 5.21
CA ARG A 3 -18.82 -9.27 5.30
C ARG A 3 -17.41 -8.69 5.30
N ASP A 4 -17.26 -7.53 4.65
CA ASP A 4 -16.16 -6.59 4.88
C ASP A 4 -15.88 -6.49 6.40
N SER A 5 -14.80 -7.12 6.87
CA SER A 5 -14.39 -7.05 8.27
C SER A 5 -13.29 -6.01 8.42
N LEU A 6 -13.54 -5.04 9.30
CA LEU A 6 -12.57 -4.07 9.78
C LEU A 6 -12.25 -4.43 11.21
N ASP A 7 -10.97 -4.66 11.47
CA ASP A 7 -10.43 -4.94 12.80
C ASP A 7 -9.46 -3.83 13.20
N ILE A 8 -9.53 -3.42 14.47
CA ILE A 8 -8.71 -2.35 15.03
C ILE A 8 -8.11 -2.88 16.33
N ALA A 9 -6.80 -3.11 16.32
CA ALA A 9 -6.04 -3.48 17.50
C ALA A 9 -5.34 -2.23 18.06
N VAL A 10 -5.46 -2.01 19.36
CA VAL A 10 -4.76 -0.92 20.07
C VAL A 10 -3.99 -1.50 21.24
N GLU A 11 -2.69 -1.26 21.26
CA GLU A 11 -1.80 -1.60 22.37
C GLU A 11 -1.30 -0.32 23.03
N LEU A 12 -1.54 -0.18 24.33
CA LEU A 12 -1.10 0.97 25.11
C LEU A 12 0.13 0.58 25.91
N THR A 13 1.15 1.44 25.88
CA THR A 13 2.38 1.28 26.65
C THR A 13 2.55 2.49 27.55
N GLU A 14 2.54 2.23 28.85
CA GLU A 14 2.82 3.21 29.89
C GLU A 14 4.30 3.11 30.31
N PRO A 15 4.95 4.23 30.66
CA PRO A 15 6.32 4.23 31.16
C PRO A 15 6.46 3.39 32.43
N GLY A 16 7.51 2.56 32.47
CA GLY A 16 7.81 1.72 33.64
C GLY A 16 8.36 2.53 34.81
N PRO A 17 8.28 2.01 36.05
CA PRO A 17 8.74 2.71 37.25
C PRO A 17 10.25 3.00 37.30
N THR A 18 11.06 2.34 36.46
CA THR A 18 12.51 2.55 36.34
C THR A 18 12.90 3.49 35.20
N ASP A 19 11.92 4.06 34.49
CA ASP A 19 12.15 4.93 33.35
C ASP A 19 12.52 6.36 33.81
N SER A 20 13.78 6.52 34.20
CA SER A 20 14.34 7.74 34.77
C SER A 20 14.24 8.99 33.89
N LEU A 21 13.99 8.83 32.58
CA LEU A 21 13.83 9.92 31.61
C LEU A 21 12.36 10.21 31.26
N GLY A 22 11.42 9.38 31.73
CA GLY A 22 9.98 9.57 31.55
C GLY A 22 9.54 9.43 30.10
N SER A 23 9.56 8.21 29.54
CA SER A 23 8.97 7.96 28.22
C SER A 23 7.53 8.43 28.19
N VAL A 24 7.16 9.11 27.10
CA VAL A 24 5.77 9.52 26.90
C VAL A 24 4.92 8.27 26.68
N PRO A 25 3.78 8.11 27.37
CA PRO A 25 2.84 7.02 27.08
C PRO A 25 2.50 7.01 25.60
N HIS A 26 2.54 5.84 24.98
CA HIS A 26 2.27 5.69 23.55
C HIS A 26 1.24 4.59 23.29
N GLY A 27 0.46 4.79 22.24
CA GLY A 27 -0.52 3.83 21.73
C GLY A 27 -0.13 3.40 20.33
N LEU A 28 0.05 2.10 20.14
CA LEU A 28 0.18 1.50 18.83
C LEU A 28 -1.21 1.08 18.35
N ALA A 29 -1.71 1.72 17.30
CA ALA A 29 -2.93 1.31 16.63
C ALA A 29 -2.60 0.59 15.32
N THR A 30 -3.20 -0.57 15.10
CA THR A 30 -3.12 -1.31 13.84
C THR A 30 -4.52 -1.54 13.30
N ILE A 31 -4.77 -1.05 12.09
CA ILE A 31 -6.02 -1.27 11.37
C ILE A 31 -5.77 -2.40 10.38
N THR A 32 -6.61 -3.42 10.44
CA THR A 32 -6.64 -4.55 9.52
C THR A 32 -7.98 -4.57 8.81
N LYS A 33 -7.98 -4.64 7.48
CA LYS A 33 -9.19 -4.86 6.68
C LYS A 33 -8.98 -6.02 5.73
N TYR A 34 -9.96 -6.91 5.65
CA TYR A 34 -9.99 -7.96 4.64
C TYR A 34 -10.81 -7.50 3.44
N PHE A 35 -10.35 -7.86 2.25
CA PHE A 35 -10.97 -7.56 0.97
C PHE A 35 -11.19 -8.87 0.23
N TRP A 36 -12.43 -9.11 -0.16
CA TRP A 36 -12.82 -10.26 -0.96
C TRP A 36 -13.18 -9.79 -2.35
N GLY A 37 -12.82 -10.59 -3.34
CA GLY A 37 -13.20 -10.30 -4.71
C GLY A 37 -12.86 -11.44 -5.65
N THR A 38 -13.06 -11.16 -6.93
CA THR A 38 -12.77 -12.10 -8.01
C THR A 38 -11.97 -11.38 -9.07
N LEU A 39 -10.85 -11.97 -9.48
CA LEU A 39 -10.14 -11.56 -10.69
C LEU A 39 -10.83 -12.24 -11.88
N GLU A 40 -11.27 -11.43 -12.83
CA GLU A 40 -11.79 -11.90 -14.11
C GLU A 40 -10.68 -11.86 -15.16
N ILE A 41 -10.31 -13.03 -15.68
CA ILE A 41 -9.40 -13.16 -16.81
C ILE A 41 -10.22 -13.55 -18.03
N ILE A 42 -10.05 -12.79 -19.11
CA ILE A 42 -10.62 -13.13 -20.40
C ILE A 42 -9.50 -13.70 -21.26
N GLY A 43 -9.56 -15.01 -21.51
CA GLY A 43 -8.59 -15.74 -22.31
C GLY A 43 -9.18 -16.25 -23.62
N GLN A 44 -8.31 -16.88 -24.40
CA GLN A 44 -8.67 -17.60 -25.60
C GLN A 44 -8.26 -19.06 -25.41
N ASP A 45 -9.24 -19.96 -25.43
CA ASP A 45 -9.02 -21.39 -25.38
C ASP A 45 -8.68 -21.89 -26.79
N THR A 46 -7.49 -22.46 -26.92
CA THR A 46 -6.95 -23.03 -28.15
C THR A 46 -6.80 -24.53 -28.08
N SER A 47 -7.40 -25.19 -27.07
CA SER A 47 -7.32 -26.65 -26.89
C SER A 47 -8.16 -27.43 -27.90
N GLY A 48 -9.11 -26.77 -28.58
CA GLY A 48 -9.88 -27.32 -29.68
C GLY A 48 -9.53 -26.73 -31.05
N GLU A 49 -10.14 -27.26 -32.11
CA GLU A 49 -9.94 -26.78 -33.50
C GLU A 49 -10.49 -25.35 -33.74
N VAL A 50 -11.44 -24.92 -32.92
CA VAL A 50 -12.03 -23.58 -32.97
C VAL A 50 -11.63 -22.81 -31.71
N TRP A 51 -11.05 -21.63 -31.90
CA TRP A 51 -10.68 -20.78 -30.78
C TRP A 51 -11.90 -20.16 -30.12
N GLN A 52 -12.04 -20.34 -28.80
CA GLN A 52 -13.18 -19.85 -28.05
C GLN A 52 -12.74 -18.86 -26.98
N ARG A 53 -13.51 -17.78 -26.81
CA ARG A 53 -13.25 -16.83 -25.74
C ARG A 53 -13.77 -17.39 -24.43
N VAL A 54 -12.88 -17.57 -23.45
CA VAL A 54 -13.21 -18.13 -22.14
C VAL A 54 -13.05 -17.06 -21.06
N ARG A 55 -13.91 -17.10 -20.05
CA ARG A 55 -13.80 -16.29 -18.84
C ARG A 55 -13.39 -17.19 -17.69
N LEU A 56 -12.26 -16.85 -17.08
CA LEU A 56 -11.75 -17.51 -15.89
C LEU A 56 -11.92 -16.56 -14.70
N SER A 57 -12.78 -16.95 -13.76
CA SER A 57 -13.08 -16.19 -12.56
C SER A 57 -12.30 -16.79 -11.39
N LYS A 58 -11.32 -16.06 -10.88
CA LYS A 58 -10.44 -16.53 -9.79
C LYS A 58 -10.72 -15.75 -8.50
N PRO A 59 -11.23 -16.39 -7.44
CA PRO A 59 -11.46 -15.69 -6.19
C PRO A 59 -10.13 -15.27 -5.54
N PHE A 60 -10.15 -14.16 -4.83
CA PHE A 60 -9.04 -13.72 -3.99
C PHE A 60 -9.54 -13.20 -2.64
N VAL A 61 -8.69 -13.37 -1.62
CA VAL A 61 -8.84 -12.70 -0.33
C VAL A 61 -7.53 -12.00 0.00
N MET A 62 -7.63 -10.72 0.30
CA MET A 62 -6.49 -9.84 0.53
C MET A 62 -6.64 -9.14 1.88
N LYS A 63 -5.59 -9.18 2.68
CA LYS A 63 -5.49 -8.51 3.98
C LYS A 63 -4.72 -7.20 3.80
N GLY A 64 -5.40 -6.08 3.96
CA GLY A 64 -4.80 -4.76 4.09
C GLY A 64 -4.45 -4.46 5.55
N THR A 65 -3.26 -3.93 5.81
CA THR A 65 -2.80 -3.54 7.15
C THR A 65 -2.13 -2.17 7.10
N ILE A 66 -2.44 -1.31 8.06
CA ILE A 66 -1.72 -0.04 8.32
C ILE A 66 -1.54 0.10 9.83
N SER A 67 -0.40 0.64 10.25
CA SER A 67 -0.08 0.86 11.66
C SER A 67 0.32 2.31 11.93
N ALA A 68 -0.05 2.79 13.11
CA ALA A 68 0.17 4.16 13.54
C ALA A 68 0.62 4.20 15.00
N LEU A 69 1.56 5.08 15.32
CA LEU A 69 1.99 5.35 16.68
C LEU A 69 1.43 6.69 17.12
N PHE A 70 0.79 6.70 18.28
CA PHE A 70 0.27 7.89 18.92
C PHE A 70 1.01 8.14 20.22
N GLU A 71 1.41 9.37 20.48
CA GLU A 71 1.95 9.79 21.76
C GLU A 71 0.88 10.54 22.55
N LYS A 72 0.82 10.28 23.87
CA LYS A 72 -0.02 11.06 24.77
C LYS A 72 0.51 12.48 24.86
N VAL A 73 -0.34 13.45 24.57
CA VAL A 73 -0.03 14.87 24.71
C VAL A 73 -0.86 15.44 25.84
N GLY A 74 -0.20 16.18 26.73
CA GLY A 74 -0.82 16.76 27.91
C GLY A 74 -1.08 15.76 29.04
N PHE A 75 -1.31 16.29 30.24
CA PHE A 75 -1.70 15.51 31.40
C PHE A 75 -3.21 15.27 31.44
N ASP A 76 -3.65 14.25 32.17
CA ASP A 76 -5.07 13.86 32.20
C ASP A 76 -6.02 14.95 32.71
N TYR A 77 -5.53 15.97 33.42
CA TYR A 77 -6.32 17.10 33.91
C TYR A 77 -6.33 18.31 32.96
N ASN A 78 -5.68 18.25 31.80
CA ASN A 78 -5.62 19.35 30.83
C ASN A 78 -6.68 19.19 29.73
N SER A 79 -7.36 20.27 29.33
CA SER A 79 -8.31 20.27 28.21
C SER A 79 -7.65 20.02 26.85
N ARG A 80 -6.33 20.26 26.73
CA ARG A 80 -5.52 19.93 25.55
C ARG A 80 -4.95 18.50 25.59
N ARG A 81 -5.50 17.62 26.44
CA ARG A 81 -5.09 16.22 26.51
C ARG A 81 -5.54 15.44 25.28
N GLY A 82 -4.76 14.46 24.87
CA GLY A 82 -5.18 13.54 23.82
C GLY A 82 -4.03 12.69 23.29
N TRP A 83 -4.29 12.06 22.15
CA TRP A 83 -3.35 11.22 21.44
C TRP A 83 -2.97 11.92 20.14
N ARG A 84 -1.68 12.21 19.96
CA ARG A 84 -1.15 12.82 18.75
C ARG A 84 -0.51 11.75 17.89
N LEU A 85 -0.96 11.62 16.65
CA LEU A 85 -0.30 10.77 15.65
C LEU A 85 1.13 11.27 15.44
N THR A 86 2.13 10.41 15.65
CA THR A 86 3.55 10.76 15.49
C THR A 86 4.24 9.95 14.41
N GLN A 87 3.79 8.71 14.20
CA GLN A 87 4.29 7.85 13.14
C GLN A 87 3.16 7.13 12.42
N LEU A 88 3.36 6.87 11.13
CA LEU A 88 2.43 6.14 10.26
C LEU A 88 3.23 5.19 9.37
N SER A 89 2.77 3.96 9.19
CA SER A 89 3.32 3.05 8.18
C SER A 89 2.65 3.26 6.84
N ASP A 90 3.29 2.82 5.76
CA ASP A 90 2.58 2.60 4.50
C ASP A 90 1.57 1.46 4.67
N ALA A 91 0.52 1.47 3.83
CA ALA A 91 -0.49 0.41 3.83
C ALA A 91 0.03 -0.80 3.04
N VAL A 92 -0.10 -2.00 3.59
CA VAL A 92 0.37 -3.24 2.95
C VAL A 92 -0.81 -4.16 2.71
N TYR A 93 -0.92 -4.66 1.49
CA TYR A 93 -2.00 -5.56 1.07
C TYR A 93 -1.40 -6.88 0.57
N VAL A 94 -1.69 -7.96 1.28
CA VAL A 94 -1.14 -9.31 1.01
C VAL A 94 -2.23 -10.36 0.93
N PRO A 95 -2.07 -11.44 0.14
CA PRO A 95 -3.04 -12.51 0.06
C PRO A 95 -3.13 -13.27 1.40
N GLN A 96 -4.34 -13.66 1.79
CA GLN A 96 -4.55 -14.40 3.04
C GLN A 96 -4.10 -15.87 2.93
N GLY A 97 -3.39 -16.36 3.95
CA GLY A 97 -3.17 -17.80 4.15
C GLY A 97 -1.90 -18.40 3.53
N GLN A 98 -0.97 -17.60 2.99
CA GLN A 98 0.36 -18.10 2.58
C GLN A 98 1.49 -17.16 3.00
N GLY A 99 2.63 -17.78 3.35
CA GLY A 99 3.86 -17.12 3.79
C GLY A 99 4.54 -16.32 2.68
N GLN A 100 5.21 -15.25 3.11
CA GLN A 100 5.88 -14.22 2.32
C GLN A 100 5.01 -13.70 1.16
N GLY A 101 4.23 -12.64 1.44
CA GLY A 101 3.85 -11.70 0.39
C GLY A 101 5.10 -11.29 -0.40
N LEU A 102 4.91 -10.80 -1.64
CA LEU A 102 6.04 -10.37 -2.47
C LEU A 102 7.03 -9.55 -1.63
N PRO A 103 8.35 -9.81 -1.74
CA PRO A 103 9.33 -8.97 -1.05
C PRO A 103 8.96 -7.53 -1.35
N ALA A 104 8.79 -6.72 -0.30
CA ALA A 104 8.17 -5.40 -0.41
C ALA A 104 8.80 -4.69 -1.62
N PRO A 105 8.02 -4.42 -2.70
CA PRO A 105 8.58 -3.82 -3.90
C PRO A 105 9.43 -2.64 -3.50
N GLN A 106 10.67 -2.60 -3.99
CA GLN A 106 11.52 -1.44 -3.75
C GLN A 106 11.00 -0.35 -4.67
N ILE A 107 10.10 0.46 -4.12
CA ILE A 107 9.49 1.58 -4.81
C ILE A 107 10.35 2.81 -4.53
N GLU A 108 10.74 3.47 -5.61
CA GLU A 108 11.45 4.74 -5.59
C GLU A 108 10.59 5.77 -6.30
N ILE A 109 10.36 6.91 -5.65
CA ILE A 109 9.69 8.07 -6.24
C ILE A 109 10.73 9.16 -6.38
N ARG A 110 10.94 9.64 -7.61
CA ARG A 110 11.95 10.63 -7.97
C ARG A 110 11.30 11.86 -8.57
N SER A 111 11.66 13.02 -8.05
CA SER A 111 11.44 14.32 -8.70
C SER A 111 12.76 14.88 -9.23
N SER A 112 12.75 16.10 -9.78
CA SER A 112 13.96 16.84 -10.17
C SER A 112 14.95 16.96 -9.01
N ASP A 113 14.45 17.24 -7.81
CA ASP A 113 15.27 17.64 -6.67
C ASP A 113 15.15 16.70 -5.46
N SER A 114 14.30 15.68 -5.55
CA SER A 114 13.97 14.82 -4.41
C SER A 114 13.93 13.33 -4.79
N PHE A 115 14.32 12.51 -3.81
CA PHE A 115 14.32 11.05 -3.92
C PHE A 115 13.68 10.46 -2.67
N TYR A 116 12.71 9.57 -2.87
CA TYR A 116 12.03 8.87 -1.79
C TYR A 116 12.05 7.37 -2.06
N ARG A 117 12.63 6.61 -1.14
CA ARG A 117 12.51 5.14 -1.10
C ARG A 117 11.41 4.76 -0.14
N ILE A 118 10.47 3.96 -0.63
CA ILE A 118 9.34 3.49 0.19
C ILE A 118 9.82 2.42 1.15
N ASN A 119 9.41 2.57 2.42
CA ASN A 119 9.69 1.62 3.48
C ASN A 119 8.38 1.35 4.22
N PRO A 120 7.88 0.10 4.22
CA PRO A 120 6.65 -0.27 4.91
C PRO A 120 6.74 -0.16 6.45
N ALA A 121 7.92 0.09 7.01
CA ALA A 121 8.07 0.43 8.42
C ALA A 121 7.36 1.74 8.78
N ARG A 122 6.92 1.86 10.04
CA ARG A 122 6.41 3.14 10.56
C ARG A 122 7.48 4.21 10.45
N LYS A 123 7.09 5.37 9.91
CA LYS A 123 7.95 6.56 9.78
C LYS A 123 7.29 7.75 10.44
N PHE A 124 8.11 8.66 10.98
CA PHE A 124 7.59 9.92 11.51
C PHE A 124 6.83 10.70 10.42
N LEU A 125 5.80 11.44 10.80
CA LEU A 125 4.99 12.20 9.84
C LEU A 125 5.80 13.18 9.00
N ARG A 126 6.89 13.73 9.54
CA ARG A 126 7.83 14.61 8.82
C ARG A 126 8.62 13.92 7.70
N TYR A 127 8.60 12.59 7.66
CA TYR A 127 9.25 11.77 6.63
C TYR A 127 8.24 11.20 5.62
N ILE A 128 6.97 11.61 5.71
CA ILE A 128 6.02 11.38 4.62
C ILE A 128 6.50 12.23 3.43
N PRO A 129 6.63 11.65 2.23
CA PRO A 129 7.00 12.40 1.04
C PRO A 129 6.06 13.59 0.82
N GLU A 130 6.64 14.77 0.63
CA GLU A 130 5.93 16.01 0.32
C GLU A 130 6.25 16.41 -1.12
N PHE A 131 5.21 16.73 -1.88
CA PHE A 131 5.28 17.09 -3.29
C PHE A 131 4.55 18.40 -3.54
N ALA A 132 5.02 19.19 -4.50
CA ALA A 132 4.36 20.41 -4.93
C ALA A 132 3.08 20.09 -5.74
N PRO A 133 2.08 20.98 -5.71
CA PRO A 133 0.89 20.83 -6.55
C PRO A 133 1.24 20.75 -8.04
N GLY A 134 0.78 19.69 -8.72
CA GLY A 134 1.09 19.47 -10.15
C GLY A 134 2.51 18.98 -10.44
N GLU A 135 3.29 18.63 -9.42
CA GLU A 135 4.63 18.08 -9.59
C GLU A 135 4.60 16.76 -10.37
N SER A 136 5.52 16.62 -11.31
CA SER A 136 5.71 15.40 -12.08
C SER A 136 6.85 14.58 -11.49
N VAL A 137 6.57 13.34 -11.15
CA VAL A 137 7.54 12.40 -10.59
C VAL A 137 7.67 11.16 -11.44
N THR A 138 8.81 10.49 -11.34
CA THR A 138 9.01 9.15 -11.85
C THR A 138 8.89 8.16 -10.72
N VAL A 139 8.02 7.17 -10.89
CA VAL A 139 7.87 6.04 -9.98
C VAL A 139 8.60 4.86 -10.58
N THR A 140 9.56 4.31 -9.86
CA THR A 140 10.34 3.14 -10.27
C THR A 140 10.12 2.01 -9.26
N VAL A 141 9.86 0.81 -9.76
CA VAL A 141 9.63 -0.39 -8.96
C VAL A 141 10.65 -1.43 -9.37
N SER A 142 11.45 -1.89 -8.41
CA SER A 142 12.41 -2.97 -8.62
C SER A 142 11.87 -4.27 -8.03
N MET A 143 11.86 -5.34 -8.84
CA MET A 143 11.35 -6.66 -8.50
C MET A 143 12.34 -7.73 -8.94
N SER A 144 12.48 -8.81 -8.17
CA SER A 144 13.33 -9.94 -8.54
C SER A 144 12.77 -10.76 -9.71
N ASP A 145 11.44 -10.89 -9.78
CA ASP A 145 10.75 -11.59 -10.87
C ASP A 145 10.32 -10.58 -11.95
N THR A 146 10.85 -10.79 -13.14
CA THR A 146 10.64 -9.91 -14.30
C THR A 146 9.43 -10.29 -15.16
N THR A 147 8.70 -11.34 -14.77
CA THR A 147 7.41 -11.73 -15.35
C THR A 147 6.22 -11.04 -14.67
N ASN A 148 6.49 -10.27 -13.61
CA ASN A 148 5.46 -9.54 -12.89
C ASN A 148 4.82 -8.45 -13.76
N ILE A 149 3.53 -8.21 -13.54
CA ILE A 149 2.82 -7.06 -14.08
C ILE A 149 2.68 -6.06 -12.94
N ILE A 150 3.28 -4.89 -13.10
CA ILE A 150 3.24 -3.83 -12.09
C ILE A 150 2.25 -2.75 -12.54
N LYS A 151 1.30 -2.44 -11.67
CA LYS A 151 0.31 -1.39 -11.91
C LYS A 151 0.37 -0.34 -10.83
N MET A 152 0.18 0.91 -11.23
CA MET A 152 0.06 2.05 -10.35
C MET A 152 -1.39 2.50 -10.35
N ARG A 153 -2.00 2.50 -9.17
CA ARG A 153 -3.33 3.02 -8.89
C ARG A 153 -3.21 4.34 -8.14
N TYR A 154 -3.90 5.36 -8.62
CA TYR A 154 -3.86 6.69 -8.03
C TYR A 154 -5.27 7.28 -7.92
N PRO A 155 -5.52 8.17 -6.95
CA PRO A 155 -6.83 8.78 -6.77
C PRO A 155 -7.26 9.51 -8.05
N TYR A 156 -8.47 9.23 -8.52
CA TYR A 156 -9.07 9.88 -9.67
C TYR A 156 -10.57 10.02 -9.47
N TRP A 157 -11.04 11.26 -9.37
CA TRP A 157 -12.44 11.65 -9.17
C TRP A 157 -13.06 10.95 -7.95
N SER A 158 -13.85 9.90 -8.16
CA SER A 158 -14.58 9.15 -7.12
C SER A 158 -13.99 7.76 -6.84
N GLY A 159 -12.76 7.49 -7.29
CA GLY A 159 -12.12 6.19 -7.12
C GLY A 159 -10.64 6.23 -7.46
N PHE A 160 -10.17 5.17 -8.12
CA PHE A 160 -8.78 5.04 -8.55
C PHE A 160 -8.70 4.84 -10.06
N ALA A 161 -7.85 5.63 -10.70
CA ALA A 161 -7.35 5.29 -12.03
C ALA A 161 -6.20 4.28 -11.89
N THR A 162 -6.03 3.42 -12.89
CA THR A 162 -4.98 2.40 -12.92
C THR A 162 -4.16 2.57 -14.19
N THR A 163 -2.85 2.54 -14.08
CA THR A 163 -1.93 2.52 -15.22
C THR A 163 -0.91 1.40 -15.03
N GLU A 164 -0.53 0.72 -16.11
CA GLU A 164 0.53 -0.29 -16.07
C GLU A 164 1.89 0.41 -16.21
N LEU A 165 2.86 0.02 -15.38
CA LEU A 165 4.20 0.57 -15.46
C LEU A 165 5.00 -0.25 -16.48
N PRO A 166 5.50 0.35 -17.58
CA PRO A 166 6.30 -0.36 -18.55
C PRO A 166 7.63 -0.82 -17.95
N ARG A 167 8.10 -1.97 -18.41
CA ARG A 167 9.40 -2.52 -18.02
C ARG A 167 10.54 -1.82 -18.77
N ILE A 168 11.56 -1.40 -18.04
CA ILE A 168 12.80 -0.81 -18.54
C ILE A 168 13.97 -1.55 -17.86
N GLY A 169 14.59 -2.48 -18.58
CA GLY A 169 15.62 -3.37 -18.03
C GLY A 169 15.06 -4.27 -16.92
N ASP A 170 15.59 -4.15 -15.72
CA ASP A 170 15.18 -4.92 -14.53
C ASP A 170 14.20 -4.16 -13.62
N THR A 171 13.68 -3.03 -14.10
CA THR A 171 12.77 -2.17 -13.33
C THR A 171 11.48 -1.88 -14.11
N TYR A 172 10.44 -1.47 -13.40
CA TYR A 172 9.19 -0.94 -13.98
C TYR A 172 9.12 0.53 -13.66
N SER A 173 8.92 1.39 -14.66
CA SER A 173 9.00 2.84 -14.45
C SER A 173 7.94 3.61 -15.22
N GLY A 174 7.36 4.63 -14.59
CA GLY A 174 6.38 5.50 -15.22
C GLY A 174 6.29 6.88 -14.58
N GLY A 175 5.80 7.84 -15.36
CA GLY A 175 5.55 9.20 -14.88
C GLY A 175 4.20 9.30 -14.17
N PHE A 176 4.16 10.08 -13.09
CA PHE A 176 2.94 10.45 -12.38
C PHE A 176 2.92 11.95 -12.12
N ILE A 177 1.77 12.59 -12.33
CA ILE A 177 1.57 14.01 -12.04
C ILE A 177 0.61 14.11 -10.87
N PHE A 178 1.06 14.74 -9.78
CA PHE A 178 0.21 14.94 -8.61
C PHE A 178 -0.95 15.91 -8.90
N PRO A 179 -2.11 15.73 -8.25
CA PRO A 179 -3.17 16.73 -8.26
C PRO A 179 -2.68 18.14 -7.89
N ARG A 180 -3.41 19.16 -8.35
CA ARG A 180 -3.09 20.58 -8.07
C ARG A 180 -3.64 21.10 -6.75
N ASN A 181 -4.38 20.29 -6.02
CA ASN A 181 -4.96 20.66 -4.74
C ASN A 181 -4.09 20.12 -3.61
N GLU A 182 -3.89 20.91 -2.57
CA GLU A 182 -3.28 20.43 -1.33
C GLU A 182 -4.14 19.32 -0.73
N ASP A 183 -3.54 18.15 -0.54
CA ASP A 183 -4.23 16.98 0.00
C ASP A 183 -3.24 15.95 0.55
N TYR A 184 -3.76 15.02 1.35
CA TYR A 184 -3.11 13.76 1.64
C TYR A 184 -3.62 12.70 0.67
N GLY A 185 -2.71 11.98 0.04
CA GLY A 185 -3.07 10.96 -0.93
C GLY A 185 -2.42 9.62 -0.65
N HIS A 186 -2.96 8.60 -1.31
CA HIS A 186 -2.42 7.26 -1.32
C HIS A 186 -2.16 6.80 -2.75
N LEU A 187 -0.90 6.54 -3.06
CA LEU A 187 -0.49 5.89 -4.30
C LEU A 187 -0.40 4.38 -4.04
N LEU A 188 -1.12 3.58 -4.81
CA LEU A 188 -1.15 2.13 -4.68
C LEU A 188 -0.29 1.52 -5.79
N ILE A 189 0.71 0.73 -5.43
CA ILE A 189 1.49 -0.07 -6.38
C ILE A 189 1.05 -1.52 -6.24
N ASP A 190 0.39 -2.04 -7.26
CA ASP A 190 0.00 -3.43 -7.35
C ASP A 190 1.07 -4.23 -8.08
N ALA A 191 1.37 -5.41 -7.54
CA ALA A 191 2.23 -6.38 -8.18
C ALA A 191 1.45 -7.68 -8.39
N VAL A 192 1.33 -8.06 -9.65
CA VAL A 192 0.68 -9.29 -10.10
C VAL A 192 1.75 -10.22 -10.63
N THR A 193 1.90 -11.38 -10.02
CA THR A 193 2.83 -12.39 -10.55
C THR A 193 2.38 -12.90 -11.90
N GLY A 194 3.30 -12.95 -12.88
CA GLY A 194 2.99 -13.47 -14.22
C GLY A 194 2.45 -14.89 -14.16
N SER A 195 3.01 -15.72 -13.27
CA SER A 195 2.53 -17.08 -13.00
C SER A 195 1.10 -17.14 -12.44
N ALA A 196 0.60 -16.10 -11.76
CA ALA A 196 -0.79 -16.05 -11.30
C ALA A 196 -1.80 -15.89 -12.44
N VAL A 197 -1.36 -15.44 -13.62
CA VAL A 197 -2.20 -15.44 -14.83
C VAL A 197 -2.43 -16.87 -15.30
N SER A 198 -1.40 -17.71 -15.26
CA SER A 198 -1.47 -19.14 -15.62
C SER A 198 -2.00 -20.08 -14.53
N ASP A 199 -1.93 -19.70 -13.24
CA ASP A 199 -2.43 -20.52 -12.12
C ASP A 199 -3.97 -20.61 -12.15
N THR A 200 -4.54 -21.81 -12.29
CA THR A 200 -5.99 -22.01 -12.40
C THR A 200 -6.75 -21.97 -11.08
N ILE A 201 -6.06 -21.94 -9.93
CA ILE A 201 -6.66 -22.22 -8.63
C ILE A 201 -7.02 -20.93 -7.87
N ARG A 202 -6.07 -20.02 -7.68
CA ARG A 202 -6.29 -18.76 -6.93
C ARG A 202 -5.45 -17.61 -7.47
N TYR A 203 -6.04 -16.42 -7.46
CA TYR A 203 -5.31 -15.19 -7.75
C TYR A 203 -4.62 -14.65 -6.49
N ARG A 204 -3.41 -14.12 -6.66
CA ARG A 204 -2.55 -13.64 -5.55
C ARG A 204 -2.12 -12.19 -5.77
N PRO A 205 -3.00 -11.20 -5.55
CA PRO A 205 -2.62 -9.80 -5.63
C PRO A 205 -1.76 -9.42 -4.42
N ASN A 206 -0.73 -8.61 -4.64
CA ASN A 206 -0.11 -7.83 -3.57
C ASN A 206 -0.15 -6.36 -3.96
N ALA A 207 -0.28 -5.48 -2.96
CA ALA A 207 -0.17 -4.06 -3.19
C ALA A 207 0.50 -3.35 -2.01
N ILE A 208 1.16 -2.22 -2.29
CA ILE A 208 1.63 -1.28 -1.27
C ILE A 208 0.98 0.09 -1.52
N GLY A 209 0.34 0.63 -0.50
CA GLY A 209 -0.21 1.98 -0.47
C GLY A 209 0.77 2.95 0.17
N VAL A 210 1.42 3.75 -0.66
CA VAL A 210 2.33 4.82 -0.26
C VAL A 210 1.53 6.04 0.13
N THR A 211 1.72 6.51 1.37
CA THR A 211 1.15 7.79 1.81
C THR A 211 2.04 8.93 1.34
N TYR A 212 1.44 9.97 0.78
CA TYR A 212 2.13 11.21 0.40
C TYR A 212 1.28 12.43 0.77
N ARG A 213 1.90 13.60 0.70
CA ARG A 213 1.26 14.88 0.94
C ARG A 213 1.59 15.87 -0.16
N ILE A 214 0.60 16.65 -0.56
CA ILE A 214 0.75 17.75 -1.53
C ILE A 214 0.72 19.07 -0.76
N ARG A 215 1.80 19.86 -0.81
CA ARG A 215 1.91 21.22 -0.23
C ARG A 215 2.93 22.08 -0.98
#